data_AF-A0A937VUN4-F1
#
_entry.id   AF-A0A937VUN4-F1
#
_cell.length_a   1.000
_cell.length_b   1.000
_cell.length_c   1.000
_cell.angle_alpha   90.00
_cell.angle_beta   90.00
_cell.angle_gamma   90.00
#
_symmetry.space_group_name_H-M   'P 1'
#
loop_
_entity.id
_entity.type
_entity.pdbx_description
1 polymer ?
#
loop_
_entity_poly.entity_id
_entity_poly.type
_entity_poly.pdbx_seq_one_letter_code
_entity_poly.pdbx_strand_id
1 'polypeptide(L)'
;MPTLTQTAYWTRRLLKIGAIALVAIIFLRITFKIITTVWQKINPPPPPPPTVSFGKLPLINFPESKNPDLKLTFRLETIQGGLPKFTEVVRVFFIPKEGPNLLGLERADQQAQRLGFEGEPQQISEKIYRWQNQANPPTALDIDINNGNFQMRYAYENDQEVINSKDLPTNQQAAQEAKNFLSSQGLLPADLATGSAEFVYLKFSPPNNLLPVSSLSEADFVRANLFRADLDGLKILPPNPRNSLVSFLFAGVKTLGKRLIEVNYHYYPLERETSATYPLKNIQTAWQEVQGGKIYVANLGQNEKGEIIIRKITLAYFDAEQPQHFLQPIFVFEGDNNFIGFVPAVDPKWTE
;
A
#
# COMPACT_ATOMS: atom_id res chain seq x y z
N MET A 1 -44.94 -70.09 -6.42
CA MET A 1 -43.68 -69.68 -7.09
C MET A 1 -44.06 -68.86 -8.31
N PRO A 2 -43.53 -67.64 -8.49
CA PRO A 2 -43.83 -66.86 -9.69
C PRO A 2 -43.30 -67.60 -10.93
N THR A 3 -44.12 -67.71 -11.97
CA THR A 3 -43.70 -68.29 -13.26
C THR A 3 -42.71 -67.34 -13.94
N LEU A 4 -41.72 -67.88 -14.65
CA LEU A 4 -40.68 -67.10 -15.34
C LEU A 4 -41.26 -65.94 -16.18
N THR A 5 -42.45 -66.14 -16.74
CA THR A 5 -43.20 -65.15 -17.54
C THR A 5 -43.77 -63.99 -16.72
N GLN A 6 -44.32 -64.25 -15.52
CA GLN A 6 -44.83 -63.18 -14.64
C GLN A 6 -43.70 -62.31 -14.12
N THR A 7 -42.57 -62.91 -13.73
CA THR A 7 -41.38 -62.18 -13.28
C THR A 7 -40.87 -61.26 -14.38
N ALA A 8 -40.73 -61.76 -15.62
CA ALA A 8 -40.27 -60.97 -16.76
C ALA A 8 -41.19 -59.77 -17.09
N TYR A 9 -42.52 -59.93 -16.97
CA TYR A 9 -43.48 -58.84 -17.18
C TYR A 9 -43.32 -57.73 -16.14
N TRP A 10 -43.24 -58.08 -14.85
CA TRP A 10 -43.05 -57.12 -13.77
C TRP A 10 -41.69 -56.44 -13.83
N THR A 11 -40.61 -57.17 -14.17
CA THR A 11 -39.26 -56.60 -14.34
C THR A 11 -39.22 -55.57 -15.48
N ARG A 12 -39.82 -55.85 -16.65
CA ARG A 12 -39.89 -54.86 -17.76
C ARG A 12 -40.70 -53.62 -17.37
N ARG A 13 -41.80 -53.79 -16.64
CA ARG A 13 -42.63 -52.67 -16.17
C ARG A 13 -41.86 -51.82 -15.14
N LEU A 14 -41.15 -52.46 -14.22
CA LEU A 14 -40.33 -51.81 -13.21
C LEU A 14 -39.16 -51.06 -13.83
N LEU A 15 -38.50 -51.62 -14.85
CA LEU A 15 -37.43 -50.94 -15.59
C LEU A 15 -37.94 -49.70 -16.33
N LYS A 16 -39.12 -49.76 -16.98
CA LYS A 16 -39.72 -48.59 -17.63
C LYS A 16 -40.06 -47.48 -16.63
N ILE A 17 -40.71 -47.84 -15.51
CA ILE A 17 -41.06 -46.87 -14.46
C ILE A 17 -39.80 -46.30 -13.80
N GLY A 18 -38.79 -47.14 -13.55
CA GLY A 18 -37.51 -46.74 -12.99
C GLY A 18 -36.74 -45.79 -13.90
N ALA A 19 -36.73 -46.02 -15.22
CA ALA A 19 -36.12 -45.11 -16.18
C ALA A 19 -36.82 -43.75 -16.21
N ILE A 20 -38.16 -43.72 -16.18
CA ILE A 20 -38.94 -42.47 -16.13
C ILE A 20 -38.67 -41.72 -14.81
N ALA A 21 -38.65 -42.43 -13.68
CA ALA A 21 -38.34 -41.85 -12.37
C ALA A 21 -36.92 -41.28 -12.32
N LEU A 22 -35.93 -41.97 -12.91
CA LEU A 22 -34.56 -41.49 -13.01
C LEU A 22 -34.47 -40.19 -13.81
N VAL A 23 -35.12 -40.13 -14.98
CA VAL A 23 -35.18 -38.93 -15.81
C VAL A 23 -35.86 -37.79 -15.04
N ALA A 24 -36.96 -38.05 -14.34
CA ALA A 24 -37.66 -37.07 -13.53
C ALA A 24 -36.77 -36.50 -12.40
N ILE A 25 -36.02 -37.35 -11.69
CA ILE A 25 -35.09 -36.93 -10.63
C ILE A 25 -33.96 -36.06 -11.20
N ILE A 26 -33.39 -36.45 -12.35
CA ILE A 26 -32.35 -35.65 -13.02
C ILE A 26 -32.91 -34.29 -13.42
N PHE A 27 -34.11 -34.27 -14.01
CA PHE A 27 -34.78 -33.04 -14.42
C PHE A 27 -35.02 -32.13 -13.21
N LEU A 28 -35.56 -32.67 -12.11
CA LEU A 28 -35.85 -31.94 -10.88
C LEU A 28 -34.60 -31.38 -10.21
N ARG A 29 -33.49 -32.12 -10.22
CA ARG A 29 -32.20 -31.64 -9.72
C ARG A 29 -31.65 -30.48 -10.54
N ILE A 30 -31.81 -30.54 -11.86
CA ILE A 30 -31.37 -29.47 -12.77
C ILE A 30 -32.24 -28.23 -12.58
N THR A 31 -33.57 -28.35 -12.58
CA THR A 31 -34.46 -27.21 -12.32
C THR A 31 -34.23 -26.61 -10.94
N PHE A 32 -34.02 -27.41 -9.90
CA PHE A 32 -33.72 -26.88 -8.56
C PHE A 32 -32.40 -26.08 -8.53
N LYS A 33 -31.35 -26.56 -9.22
CA LYS A 33 -30.09 -25.80 -9.37
C LYS A 33 -30.30 -24.48 -10.14
N ILE A 34 -31.08 -24.51 -11.21
CA ILE A 34 -31.35 -23.30 -12.02
C ILE A 34 -32.14 -22.29 -11.18
N ILE A 35 -33.21 -22.73 -10.50
CA ILE A 35 -34.04 -21.88 -9.64
C ILE A 35 -33.20 -21.26 -8.53
N THR A 36 -32.41 -22.04 -7.80
CA THR A 36 -31.55 -21.53 -6.71
C THR A 36 -30.50 -20.54 -7.22
N THR A 37 -29.88 -20.82 -8.37
CA THR A 37 -28.88 -19.90 -8.97
C THR A 37 -29.51 -18.59 -9.45
N VAL A 38 -30.69 -18.66 -10.07
CA VAL A 38 -31.44 -17.46 -10.51
C VAL A 38 -31.93 -16.67 -9.29
N TRP A 39 -32.43 -17.35 -8.26
CA TRP A 39 -32.89 -16.71 -7.03
C TRP A 39 -31.74 -16.02 -6.28
N GLN A 40 -30.56 -16.63 -6.17
CA GLN A 40 -29.37 -16.01 -5.56
C GLN A 40 -28.84 -14.82 -6.37
N LYS A 41 -29.01 -14.81 -7.71
CA LYS A 41 -28.65 -13.65 -8.53
C LYS A 41 -29.62 -12.47 -8.36
N ILE A 42 -30.90 -12.74 -8.12
CA ILE A 42 -31.94 -11.72 -7.96
C ILE A 42 -32.00 -11.23 -6.51
N ASN A 43 -31.79 -12.12 -5.55
CA ASN A 43 -31.75 -11.85 -4.11
C ASN A 43 -30.44 -12.39 -3.52
N PRO A 44 -29.31 -11.69 -3.74
CA PRO A 44 -28.07 -12.06 -3.07
C PRO A 44 -28.28 -12.03 -1.55
N PRO A 45 -27.75 -13.01 -0.80
CA PRO A 45 -27.80 -12.96 0.66
C PRO A 45 -27.15 -11.65 1.14
N PRO A 46 -27.67 -11.03 2.21
CA PRO A 46 -27.06 -9.82 2.77
C PRO A 46 -25.59 -10.11 3.10
N PRO A 47 -24.69 -9.13 2.92
CA PRO A 47 -23.29 -9.30 3.29
C PRO A 47 -23.21 -9.75 4.76
N PRO A 48 -22.23 -10.61 5.12
CA PRO A 48 -22.07 -11.06 6.48
C PRO A 48 -21.89 -9.83 7.40
N PRO A 49 -22.43 -9.87 8.63
CA PRO A 49 -22.28 -8.77 9.56
C PRO A 49 -20.79 -8.51 9.84
N PRO A 50 -20.42 -7.25 10.10
CA PRO A 50 -19.05 -6.88 10.43
C PRO A 50 -18.62 -7.55 11.74
N THR A 51 -17.41 -8.12 11.77
CA THR A 51 -16.92 -8.89 12.93
C THR A 51 -16.43 -8.00 14.07
N VAL A 52 -15.88 -6.82 13.75
CA VAL A 52 -15.41 -5.80 14.71
C VAL A 52 -14.58 -6.36 15.88
N SER A 53 -13.77 -7.39 15.64
CA SER A 53 -13.10 -8.16 16.70
C SER A 53 -11.96 -7.41 17.40
N PHE A 54 -11.47 -6.30 16.85
CA PHE A 54 -10.50 -5.43 17.54
C PHE A 54 -11.17 -4.36 18.42
N GLY A 55 -12.50 -4.34 18.51
CA GLY A 55 -13.22 -3.29 19.22
C GLY A 55 -13.19 -1.96 18.47
N LYS A 56 -13.06 -0.84 19.19
CA LYS A 56 -12.89 0.47 18.56
C LYS A 56 -11.46 0.65 18.09
N LEU A 57 -11.30 1.20 16.90
CA LEU A 57 -10.00 1.45 16.29
C LEU A 57 -9.52 2.86 16.66
N PRO A 58 -8.22 3.05 16.93
CA PRO A 58 -7.68 4.40 17.10
C PRO A 58 -7.85 5.19 15.81
N LEU A 59 -8.13 6.49 15.93
CA LEU A 59 -8.15 7.38 14.75
C LEU A 59 -6.83 7.31 13.96
N ILE A 60 -6.94 7.35 12.63
CA ILE A 60 -5.78 7.42 11.75
C ILE A 60 -5.03 8.72 12.04
N ASN A 61 -3.75 8.60 12.41
CA ASN A 61 -2.88 9.74 12.60
C ASN A 61 -2.27 10.16 11.25
N PHE A 62 -2.83 11.19 10.62
CA PHE A 62 -2.21 11.80 9.45
C PHE A 62 -1.08 12.75 9.88
N PRO A 63 0.03 12.81 9.15
CA PRO A 63 1.08 13.79 9.43
C PRO A 63 0.56 15.22 9.18
N GLU A 64 1.28 16.22 9.67
CA GLU A 64 0.90 17.62 9.50
C GLU A 64 0.78 18.01 8.02
N SER A 65 -0.29 18.74 7.69
CA SER A 65 -0.48 19.28 6.34
C SER A 65 0.58 20.33 6.05
N LYS A 66 1.18 20.29 4.86
CA LYS A 66 2.18 21.29 4.42
C LYS A 66 1.60 22.69 4.25
N ASN A 67 0.29 22.82 4.08
CA ASN A 67 -0.39 24.10 3.84
C ASN A 67 -1.62 24.23 4.76
N PRO A 68 -1.42 24.35 6.08
CA PRO A 68 -2.53 24.34 7.04
C PRO A 68 -3.43 25.57 6.93
N ASP A 69 -2.88 26.71 6.49
CA ASP A 69 -3.60 27.99 6.41
C ASP A 69 -4.37 28.19 5.08
N LEU A 70 -4.17 27.30 4.10
CA LEU A 70 -4.81 27.42 2.80
C LEU A 70 -6.28 27.01 2.89
N LYS A 71 -7.18 27.98 2.68
CA LYS A 71 -8.62 27.71 2.62
C LYS A 71 -8.97 27.02 1.32
N LEU A 72 -9.40 25.77 1.40
CA LEU A 72 -9.80 24.97 0.26
C LEU A 72 -11.33 24.92 0.14
N THR A 73 -11.80 25.03 -1.11
CA THR A 73 -13.20 24.82 -1.48
C THR A 73 -13.29 23.64 -2.45
N PHE A 74 -14.30 22.79 -2.26
CA PHE A 74 -14.40 21.52 -2.98
C PHE A 74 -15.67 21.46 -3.83
N ARG A 75 -15.53 21.00 -5.07
CA ARG A 75 -16.64 20.69 -5.98
C ARG A 75 -16.51 19.25 -6.49
N LEU A 76 -17.65 18.58 -6.65
CA LEU A 76 -17.70 17.21 -7.15
C LEU A 76 -18.09 17.22 -8.63
N GLU A 77 -17.20 16.71 -9.48
CA GLU A 77 -17.44 16.55 -10.92
C GLU A 77 -16.93 15.17 -11.37
N THR A 78 -17.58 14.11 -10.89
CA THR A 78 -17.25 12.73 -11.26
C THR A 78 -17.86 12.35 -12.61
N ILE A 79 -17.24 11.37 -13.28
CA ILE A 79 -17.74 10.82 -14.55
C ILE A 79 -19.17 10.26 -14.40
N GLN A 80 -19.52 9.77 -13.20
CA GLN A 80 -20.83 9.21 -12.88
C GLN A 80 -21.89 10.28 -12.54
N GLY A 81 -21.49 11.56 -12.46
CA GLY A 81 -22.38 12.66 -12.08
C GLY A 81 -22.77 12.67 -10.60
N GLY A 82 -22.10 11.89 -9.75
CA GLY A 82 -22.44 11.74 -8.33
C GLY A 82 -21.39 10.99 -7.51
N LEU A 83 -21.72 10.70 -6.25
CA LEU A 83 -20.84 9.94 -5.37
C LEU A 83 -20.88 8.44 -5.75
N PRO A 84 -19.72 7.75 -5.78
CA PRO A 84 -19.68 6.33 -6.08
C PRO A 84 -20.28 5.49 -4.95
N LYS A 85 -20.67 4.25 -5.27
CA LYS A 85 -21.12 3.28 -4.26
C LYS A 85 -19.95 2.37 -3.88
N PHE A 86 -19.73 2.21 -2.58
CA PHE A 86 -18.72 1.30 -2.02
C PHE A 86 -19.41 0.14 -1.29
N THR A 87 -18.62 -0.87 -0.92
CA THR A 87 -19.07 -1.93 -0.01
C THR A 87 -19.44 -1.34 1.34
N GLU A 88 -20.31 -2.01 2.10
CA GLU A 88 -20.70 -1.54 3.44
C GLU A 88 -19.66 -1.90 4.50
N VAL A 89 -18.84 -2.91 4.23
CA VAL A 89 -17.81 -3.41 5.13
C VAL A 89 -16.48 -3.53 4.40
N VAL A 90 -15.39 -3.37 5.15
CA VAL A 90 -14.03 -3.59 4.68
C VAL A 90 -13.20 -4.25 5.77
N ARG A 91 -12.14 -4.96 5.38
CA ARG A 91 -11.22 -5.59 6.30
C ARG A 91 -10.22 -4.57 6.85
N VAL A 92 -9.88 -4.71 8.13
CA VAL A 92 -8.82 -3.99 8.84
C VAL A 92 -7.83 -5.04 9.31
N PHE A 93 -6.54 -4.74 9.19
CA PHE A 93 -5.47 -5.67 9.50
C PHE A 93 -4.62 -5.15 10.65
N PHE A 94 -4.09 -6.06 11.45
CA PHE A 94 -3.18 -5.70 12.53
C PHE A 94 -1.77 -5.43 12.00
N ILE A 95 -1.16 -4.36 12.52
CA ILE A 95 0.24 -4.03 12.31
C ILE A 95 0.93 -4.17 13.68
N PRO A 96 1.84 -5.14 13.84
CA PRO A 96 2.59 -5.31 15.07
C PRO A 96 3.42 -4.07 15.37
N LYS A 97 3.24 -3.50 16.57
CA LYS A 97 4.09 -2.40 17.02
C LYS A 97 5.33 -2.97 17.67
N GLU A 98 6.48 -2.72 17.05
CA GLU A 98 7.77 -3.03 17.67
C GLU A 98 8.14 -1.92 18.67
N GLY A 99 8.42 -2.32 19.91
CA GLY A 99 8.76 -1.42 21.01
C GLY A 99 10.23 -1.56 21.44
N PRO A 100 10.65 -0.77 22.44
CA PRO A 100 11.99 -0.87 23.02
C PRO A 100 12.36 -2.30 23.37
N ASN A 101 13.54 -2.72 22.93
CA ASN A 101 14.02 -4.07 23.12
C ASN A 101 15.47 -4.06 23.61
N LEU A 102 15.76 -4.88 24.63
CA LEU A 102 17.11 -5.02 25.20
C LEU A 102 18.17 -5.39 24.15
N LEU A 103 17.77 -6.14 23.11
CA LEU A 103 18.64 -6.57 22.01
C LEU A 103 18.46 -5.72 20.74
N GLY A 104 17.78 -4.56 20.83
CA GLY A 104 17.53 -3.70 19.68
C GLY A 104 18.83 -3.19 19.04
N LEU A 105 19.76 -2.71 19.87
CA LEU A 105 21.06 -2.22 19.41
C LEU A 105 21.90 -3.33 18.77
N GLU A 106 21.95 -4.52 19.37
CA GLU A 106 22.70 -5.66 18.82
C GLU A 106 22.13 -6.10 17.46
N ARG A 107 20.81 -6.13 17.30
CA ARG A 107 20.17 -6.42 16.01
C ARG A 107 20.42 -5.34 14.97
N ALA A 108 20.39 -4.08 15.37
CA ALA A 108 20.71 -2.97 14.49
C ALA A 108 22.18 -3.03 14.04
N ASP A 109 23.10 -3.41 14.92
CA ASP A 109 24.50 -3.60 14.58
C ASP A 109 24.70 -4.76 13.59
N GLN A 110 24.05 -5.91 13.81
CA GLN A 110 24.04 -7.01 12.84
C GLN A 110 23.47 -6.59 11.47
N GLN A 111 22.44 -5.74 11.46
CA GLN A 111 21.89 -5.17 10.23
C GLN A 111 22.87 -4.22 9.55
N ALA A 112 23.53 -3.34 10.30
CA ALA A 112 24.55 -2.41 9.80
C ALA A 112 25.73 -3.18 9.19
N GLN A 113 26.20 -4.24 9.85
CA GLN A 113 27.26 -5.11 9.33
C GLN A 113 26.87 -5.78 8.00
N ARG A 114 25.64 -6.29 7.86
CA ARG A 114 25.15 -6.83 6.58
C ARG A 114 25.10 -5.78 5.46
N LEU A 115 24.83 -4.53 5.83
CA LEU A 115 24.86 -3.37 4.94
C LEU A 115 26.28 -2.83 4.66
N GLY A 116 27.32 -3.46 5.22
CA GLY A 116 28.73 -3.10 4.99
C GLY A 116 29.28 -2.03 5.94
N PHE A 117 28.66 -1.81 7.09
CA PHE A 117 29.12 -0.89 8.11
C PHE A 117 29.73 -1.66 9.29
N GLU A 118 31.04 -1.52 9.48
CA GLU A 118 31.81 -2.23 10.52
C GLU A 118 32.23 -1.32 11.69
N GLY A 119 31.92 -0.03 11.61
CA GLY A 119 32.27 0.94 12.65
C GLY A 119 31.31 0.91 13.84
N GLU A 120 31.76 1.38 15.00
CA GLU A 120 30.91 1.55 16.18
C GLU A 120 29.80 2.59 15.93
N PRO A 121 28.57 2.35 16.40
CA PRO A 121 27.49 3.29 16.23
C PRO A 121 27.61 4.51 17.15
N GLN A 122 27.19 5.66 16.63
CA GLN A 122 26.93 6.86 17.40
C GLN A 122 25.44 6.93 17.76
N GLN A 123 25.14 7.11 19.05
CA GLN A 123 23.77 7.37 19.47
C GLN A 123 23.32 8.77 19.05
N ILE A 124 22.28 8.86 18.22
CA ILE A 124 21.68 10.14 17.77
C ILE A 124 20.46 10.48 18.62
N SER A 125 19.68 9.46 19.02
CA SER A 125 18.56 9.59 19.95
C SER A 125 18.38 8.31 20.77
N GLU A 126 17.33 8.22 21.59
CA GLU A 126 16.99 6.98 22.31
C GLU A 126 16.71 5.79 21.36
N LYS A 127 16.27 6.08 20.13
CA LYS A 127 15.83 5.07 19.16
C LYS A 127 16.72 5.00 17.93
N ILE A 128 17.41 6.08 17.58
CA ILE A 128 18.18 6.18 16.33
C ILE A 128 19.67 6.13 16.65
N TYR A 129 20.35 5.20 15.99
CA TYR A 129 21.81 5.06 16.02
C TYR A 129 22.35 5.23 14.60
N ARG A 130 23.53 5.83 14.50
CA ARG A 130 24.21 6.14 13.24
C ARG A 130 25.50 5.36 13.13
N TRP A 131 25.65 4.61 12.05
CA TRP A 131 26.91 4.05 11.59
C TRP A 131 27.44 4.91 10.45
N GLN A 132 28.76 5.03 10.34
CA GLN A 132 29.40 5.79 9.27
C GLN A 132 30.66 5.07 8.81
N ASN A 133 30.86 5.00 7.49
CA ASN A 133 32.10 4.46 6.95
C ASN A 133 33.23 5.50 7.01
N GLN A 134 34.47 5.03 6.92
CA GLN A 134 35.66 5.90 6.87
C GLN A 134 35.98 6.38 5.44
N ALA A 135 35.05 6.24 4.50
CA ALA A 135 35.23 6.71 3.12
C ALA A 135 35.19 8.24 3.06
N ASN A 136 35.78 8.80 2.00
CA ASN A 136 35.70 10.23 1.72
C ASN A 136 35.19 10.45 0.30
N PRO A 137 33.97 10.99 0.12
CA PRO A 137 32.97 11.33 1.13
C PRO A 137 32.40 10.12 1.91
N PRO A 138 31.89 10.34 3.13
CA PRO A 138 31.32 9.26 3.94
C PRO A 138 29.91 8.88 3.51
N THR A 139 29.53 7.64 3.81
CA THR A 139 28.15 7.17 3.85
C THR A 139 27.73 7.03 5.30
N ALA A 140 26.58 7.61 5.64
CA ALA A 140 25.93 7.43 6.94
C ALA A 140 24.76 6.44 6.81
N LEU A 141 24.54 5.65 7.85
CA LEU A 141 23.43 4.73 8.00
C LEU A 141 22.77 4.97 9.36
N ASP A 142 21.54 5.46 9.34
CA ASP A 142 20.71 5.65 10.53
C ASP A 142 19.73 4.50 10.63
N ILE A 143 19.69 3.81 11.78
CA ILE A 143 18.73 2.71 12.04
C ILE A 143 17.91 3.06 13.29
N ASP A 144 16.58 2.88 13.21
CA ASP A 144 15.71 2.81 14.38
C ASP A 144 15.82 1.42 15.00
N ILE A 145 16.42 1.33 16.18
CA ILE A 145 16.71 0.06 16.87
C ILE A 145 15.45 -0.70 17.30
N ASN A 146 14.28 -0.07 17.26
CA ASN A 146 13.04 -0.72 17.66
C ASN A 146 12.46 -1.56 16.53
N ASN A 147 12.56 -1.10 15.28
CA ASN A 147 11.85 -1.68 14.13
C ASN A 147 12.77 -2.01 12.94
N GLY A 148 14.04 -1.63 12.98
CA GLY A 148 15.01 -1.88 11.90
C GLY A 148 14.79 -1.02 10.65
N ASN A 149 13.86 -0.05 10.67
CA ASN A 149 13.77 0.96 9.62
C ASN A 149 15.07 1.76 9.58
N PHE A 150 15.47 2.15 8.38
CA PHE A 150 16.76 2.80 8.21
C PHE A 150 16.80 3.79 7.07
N GLN A 151 17.74 4.72 7.18
CA GLN A 151 18.13 5.63 6.13
C GLN A 151 19.62 5.50 5.88
N MET A 152 20.01 5.20 4.64
CA MET A 152 21.40 5.22 4.19
C MET A 152 21.61 6.41 3.26
N ARG A 153 22.67 7.19 3.47
CA ARG A 153 22.94 8.39 2.66
C ARG A 153 24.45 8.59 2.46
N TYR A 154 24.86 8.62 1.20
CA TYR A 154 26.20 9.00 0.77
C TYR A 154 26.28 10.53 0.61
N ALA A 155 27.34 11.15 1.12
CA ALA A 155 27.55 12.60 1.03
C ALA A 155 28.04 13.04 -0.36
N TYR A 156 27.17 12.95 -1.37
CA TYR A 156 27.50 13.22 -2.79
C TYR A 156 27.64 14.70 -3.16
N GLU A 157 27.32 15.63 -2.26
CA GLU A 157 27.19 17.07 -2.54
C GLU A 157 28.42 17.69 -3.19
N ASN A 158 29.60 17.19 -2.86
CA ASN A 158 30.89 17.66 -3.36
C ASN A 158 31.57 16.63 -4.29
N ASP A 159 30.91 15.52 -4.63
CA ASP A 159 31.46 14.48 -5.49
C ASP A 159 31.04 14.71 -6.95
N GLN A 160 31.95 15.33 -7.72
CA GLN A 160 31.74 15.66 -9.14
C GLN A 160 31.59 14.42 -10.03
N GLU A 161 32.12 13.26 -9.64
CA GLU A 161 31.92 12.00 -10.38
C GLU A 161 30.44 11.61 -10.31
N VAL A 162 29.85 11.69 -9.12
CA VAL A 162 28.47 11.33 -8.85
C VAL A 162 27.49 12.30 -9.51
N ILE A 163 27.76 13.61 -9.44
CA ILE A 163 26.88 14.64 -9.99
C ILE A 163 26.88 14.64 -11.52
N ASN A 164 28.04 14.45 -12.16
CA ASN A 164 28.16 14.63 -13.61
C ASN A 164 27.97 13.33 -14.42
N SER A 165 27.92 12.17 -13.76
CA SER A 165 27.80 10.91 -14.50
C SER A 165 26.40 10.71 -15.07
N LYS A 166 26.33 10.42 -16.37
CA LYS A 166 25.08 10.31 -17.14
C LYS A 166 24.63 8.87 -17.45
N ASP A 167 25.36 7.86 -16.97
CA ASP A 167 25.00 6.45 -17.15
C ASP A 167 23.94 5.99 -16.13
N LEU A 168 22.81 6.70 -16.11
CA LEU A 168 21.70 6.44 -15.19
C LEU A 168 20.99 5.13 -15.53
N PRO A 169 20.57 4.34 -14.52
CA PRO A 169 19.74 3.18 -14.77
C PRO A 169 18.43 3.57 -15.44
N THR A 170 17.96 2.73 -16.37
CA THR A 170 16.57 2.80 -16.83
C THR A 170 15.62 2.48 -15.67
N ASN A 171 14.35 2.85 -15.80
CA ASN A 171 13.33 2.54 -14.78
C ASN A 171 13.28 1.06 -14.40
N GLN A 172 13.33 0.16 -15.38
CA GLN A 172 13.34 -1.28 -15.12
C GLN A 172 14.61 -1.72 -14.39
N GLN A 173 15.77 -1.18 -14.76
CA GLN A 173 17.03 -1.46 -14.07
C GLN A 173 17.00 -0.94 -12.64
N ALA A 174 16.58 0.31 -12.41
CA ALA A 174 16.50 0.91 -11.08
C ALA A 174 15.57 0.12 -10.14
N ALA A 175 14.39 -0.32 -10.62
CA ALA A 175 13.50 -1.17 -9.84
C ALA A 175 14.11 -2.55 -9.54
N GLN A 176 14.80 -3.16 -10.50
CA GLN A 176 15.45 -4.46 -10.29
C GLN A 176 16.63 -4.34 -9.32
N GLU A 177 17.45 -3.30 -9.45
CA GLU A 177 18.56 -3.01 -8.54
C GLU A 177 18.07 -2.75 -7.12
N ALA A 178 16.99 -1.97 -6.95
CA ALA A 178 16.36 -1.73 -5.65
C ALA A 178 15.83 -3.02 -5.00
N LYS A 179 15.11 -3.86 -5.77
CA LYS A 179 14.61 -5.15 -5.28
C LYS A 179 15.75 -6.11 -4.95
N ASN A 180 16.79 -6.16 -5.78
CA ASN A 180 17.99 -6.99 -5.53
C ASN A 180 18.73 -6.55 -4.27
N PHE A 181 18.88 -5.23 -4.06
CA PHE A 181 19.48 -4.69 -2.85
C PHE A 181 18.71 -5.20 -1.62
N LEU A 182 17.39 -4.99 -1.56
CA LEU A 182 16.57 -5.47 -0.45
C LEU A 182 16.64 -7.00 -0.29
N SER A 183 16.57 -7.74 -1.39
CA SER A 183 16.62 -9.20 -1.37
C SER A 183 17.96 -9.71 -0.82
N SER A 184 19.08 -9.10 -1.19
CA SER A 184 20.41 -9.49 -0.71
C SER A 184 20.58 -9.31 0.81
N GLN A 185 19.78 -8.42 1.39
CA GLN A 185 19.80 -8.11 2.82
C GLN A 185 18.70 -8.85 3.61
N GLY A 186 17.86 -9.64 2.95
CA GLY A 186 16.69 -10.27 3.57
C GLY A 186 15.56 -9.28 3.93
N LEU A 187 15.54 -8.11 3.27
CA LEU A 187 14.63 -7.00 3.53
C LEU A 187 13.61 -6.79 2.39
N LEU A 188 13.40 -7.81 1.54
CA LEU A 188 12.40 -7.77 0.46
C LEU A 188 11.17 -8.61 0.82
N PRO A 189 10.16 -8.01 1.49
CA PRO A 189 8.91 -8.67 1.77
C PRO A 189 8.09 -8.90 0.48
N ALA A 190 7.18 -9.87 0.52
CA ALA A 190 6.44 -10.32 -0.66
C ALA A 190 5.58 -9.21 -1.30
N ASP A 191 4.99 -8.31 -0.50
CA ASP A 191 4.21 -7.18 -0.99
C ASP A 191 5.04 -6.12 -1.72
N LEU A 192 6.27 -5.87 -1.30
CA LEU A 192 7.21 -5.02 -2.05
C LEU A 192 7.76 -5.74 -3.29
N ALA A 193 7.94 -7.06 -3.22
CA ALA A 193 8.41 -7.85 -4.35
C ALA A 193 7.42 -7.82 -5.53
N THR A 194 6.12 -7.97 -5.27
CA THR A 194 5.06 -7.94 -6.29
C THR A 194 4.42 -6.57 -6.49
N GLY A 195 4.81 -5.58 -5.68
CA GLY A 195 4.32 -4.22 -5.76
C GLY A 195 4.86 -3.43 -6.96
N SER A 196 4.29 -2.24 -7.16
CA SER A 196 4.66 -1.33 -8.24
C SER A 196 5.87 -0.46 -7.88
N ALA A 197 6.54 0.06 -8.90
CA ALA A 197 7.58 1.07 -8.75
C ALA A 197 7.23 2.31 -9.57
N GLU A 198 7.39 3.50 -8.98
CA GLU A 198 7.34 4.77 -9.71
C GLU A 198 8.72 5.43 -9.68
N PHE A 199 8.97 6.33 -10.63
CA PHE A 199 10.28 6.91 -10.85
C PHE A 199 10.20 8.43 -10.91
N VAL A 200 11.13 9.08 -10.22
CA VAL A 200 11.30 10.53 -10.27
C VAL A 200 12.70 10.82 -10.77
N TYR A 201 12.78 11.56 -11.88
CA TYR A 201 14.02 12.05 -12.43
C TYR A 201 14.40 13.35 -11.73
N LEU A 202 15.62 13.42 -11.22
CA LEU A 202 16.08 14.51 -10.37
C LEU A 202 17.37 15.11 -10.94
N LYS A 203 17.45 16.43 -10.93
CA LYS A 203 18.64 17.19 -11.29
C LYS A 203 19.22 17.85 -10.05
N PHE A 204 20.54 17.82 -9.91
CA PHE A 204 21.25 18.49 -8.84
C PHE A 204 21.25 20.00 -9.09
N SER A 205 20.80 20.74 -8.09
CA SER A 205 20.88 22.19 -8.02
C SER A 205 21.64 22.56 -6.74
N PRO A 206 22.90 23.01 -6.86
CA PRO A 206 23.69 23.44 -5.70
C PRO A 206 22.96 24.49 -4.86
N PRO A 207 23.18 24.54 -3.52
CA PRO A 207 24.10 23.68 -2.77
C PRO A 207 23.54 22.32 -2.35
N ASN A 208 22.21 22.12 -2.34
CA ASN A 208 21.62 20.86 -1.84
C ASN A 208 20.21 20.53 -2.34
N ASN A 209 19.78 21.13 -3.45
CA ASN A 209 18.43 20.92 -3.96
C ASN A 209 18.42 19.87 -5.06
N LEU A 210 17.62 18.83 -4.90
CA LEU A 210 17.23 17.94 -6.00
C LEU A 210 15.91 18.45 -6.58
N LEU A 211 15.94 18.84 -7.86
CA LEU A 211 14.76 19.34 -8.55
C LEU A 211 14.22 18.29 -9.53
N PRO A 212 12.90 18.03 -9.55
CA PRO A 212 12.32 17.11 -10.50
C PRO A 212 12.46 17.65 -11.93
N VAL A 213 12.80 16.77 -12.87
CA VAL A 213 12.87 17.03 -14.31
C VAL A 213 11.97 16.08 -15.08
N SER A 214 11.61 16.43 -16.31
CA SER A 214 10.62 15.68 -17.09
C SER A 214 11.18 14.41 -17.75
N SER A 215 12.50 14.30 -17.88
CA SER A 215 13.14 13.24 -18.65
C SER A 215 14.41 12.70 -17.99
N LEU A 216 14.72 11.42 -18.27
CA LEU A 216 15.95 10.78 -17.82
C LEU A 216 17.21 11.48 -18.38
N SER A 217 17.14 12.01 -19.60
CA SER A 217 18.25 12.73 -20.26
C SER A 217 18.66 14.02 -19.57
N GLU A 218 17.73 14.66 -18.85
CA GLU A 218 17.98 15.90 -18.11
C GLU A 218 18.43 15.66 -16.66
N ALA A 219 18.28 14.43 -16.17
CA ALA A 219 18.55 14.08 -14.79
C ALA A 219 20.03 13.86 -14.50
N ASP A 220 20.36 14.03 -13.24
CA ASP A 220 21.61 13.60 -12.60
C ASP A 220 21.37 12.36 -11.71
N PHE A 221 20.12 12.15 -11.28
CA PHE A 221 19.72 11.03 -10.43
C PHE A 221 18.35 10.46 -10.83
N VAL A 222 18.15 9.18 -10.53
CA VAL A 222 16.84 8.52 -10.62
C VAL A 222 16.44 8.06 -9.23
N ARG A 223 15.30 8.55 -8.74
CA ARG A 223 14.67 7.99 -7.54
C ARG A 223 13.69 6.90 -7.95
N ALA A 224 13.89 5.69 -7.44
CA ALA A 224 12.91 4.60 -7.53
C ALA A 224 12.11 4.54 -6.23
N ASN A 225 10.80 4.74 -6.33
CA ASN A 225 9.85 4.64 -5.24
C ASN A 225 9.17 3.26 -5.31
N LEU A 226 9.41 2.38 -4.33
CA LEU A 226 8.75 1.08 -4.27
C LEU A 226 7.47 1.19 -3.43
N PHE A 227 6.36 0.74 -4.00
CA PHE A 227 5.06 0.69 -3.33
C PHE A 227 4.69 -0.77 -3.05
N ARG A 228 3.93 -1.00 -1.98
CA ARG A 228 3.37 -2.32 -1.69
C ARG A 228 2.34 -2.70 -2.76
N ALA A 229 2.22 -4.00 -2.99
CA ALA A 229 1.13 -4.55 -3.77
C ALA A 229 -0.23 -4.28 -3.14
N ASP A 230 -1.26 -4.22 -3.98
CA ASP A 230 -2.64 -4.08 -3.55
C ASP A 230 -3.04 -5.22 -2.59
N LEU A 231 -3.83 -4.87 -1.58
CA LEU A 231 -4.34 -5.78 -0.57
C LEU A 231 -5.85 -5.85 -0.69
N ASP A 232 -6.39 -7.05 -0.90
CA ASP A 232 -7.81 -7.28 -1.19
C ASP A 232 -8.36 -6.41 -2.35
N GLY A 233 -7.51 -6.13 -3.34
CA GLY A 233 -7.86 -5.29 -4.49
C GLY A 233 -7.88 -3.78 -4.20
N LEU A 234 -7.45 -3.37 -3.00
CA LEU A 234 -7.32 -1.97 -2.59
C LEU A 234 -5.84 -1.57 -2.56
N LYS A 235 -5.53 -0.39 -3.08
CA LYS A 235 -4.18 0.18 -3.01
C LYS A 235 -3.78 0.44 -1.57
N ILE A 236 -2.49 0.29 -1.27
CA ILE A 236 -1.90 0.77 -0.02
C ILE A 236 -1.15 2.06 -0.33
N LEU A 237 -1.58 3.18 0.27
CA LEU A 237 -1.08 4.51 -0.04
C LEU A 237 -0.31 5.12 1.14
N PRO A 238 0.91 5.63 0.91
CA PRO A 238 1.64 6.40 1.92
C PRO A 238 0.99 7.78 2.13
N PRO A 239 1.46 8.58 3.11
CA PRO A 239 0.90 9.91 3.36
C PRO A 239 0.99 10.84 2.15
N ASN A 240 2.01 10.67 1.31
CA ASN A 240 2.07 11.32 0.00
C ASN A 240 2.21 10.25 -1.09
N PRO A 241 1.18 9.97 -1.90
CA PRO A 241 1.23 8.96 -2.96
C PRO A 241 2.37 9.09 -3.98
N ARG A 242 3.01 10.26 -4.08
CA ARG A 242 4.17 10.47 -4.96
C ARG A 242 5.51 10.10 -4.33
N ASN A 243 5.52 9.88 -3.02
CA ASN A 243 6.71 9.53 -2.24
C ASN A 243 6.42 8.23 -1.48
N SER A 244 7.11 7.16 -1.85
CA SER A 244 6.99 5.90 -1.09
C SER A 244 7.75 5.96 0.22
N LEU A 245 7.35 5.12 1.17
CA LEU A 245 8.08 4.88 2.41
C LEU A 245 9.39 4.09 2.19
N VAL A 246 9.47 3.35 1.07
CA VAL A 246 10.67 2.63 0.64
C VAL A 246 11.16 3.19 -0.69
N SER A 247 12.28 3.91 -0.70
CA SER A 247 12.81 4.58 -1.89
C SER A 247 14.33 4.50 -2.00
N PHE A 248 14.82 4.60 -3.23
CA PHE A 248 16.23 4.46 -3.60
C PHE A 248 16.62 5.60 -4.52
N LEU A 249 17.76 6.24 -4.30
CA LEU A 249 18.32 7.26 -5.18
C LEU A 249 19.57 6.73 -5.87
N PHE A 250 19.51 6.66 -7.19
CA PHE A 250 20.58 6.16 -8.04
C PHE A 250 21.30 7.29 -8.76
N ALA A 251 22.62 7.22 -8.76
CA ALA A 251 23.51 8.04 -9.57
C ALA A 251 23.98 7.28 -10.81
N GLY A 252 24.42 8.01 -11.83
CA GLY A 252 24.88 7.43 -13.09
C GLY A 252 26.28 6.81 -13.02
N VAL A 253 26.84 6.56 -11.83
CA VAL A 253 28.23 6.12 -11.65
C VAL A 253 28.32 4.59 -11.75
N LYS A 254 29.41 4.10 -12.38
CA LYS A 254 29.71 2.65 -12.49
C LYS A 254 30.51 2.10 -11.31
N THR A 255 31.19 2.98 -10.57
CA THR A 255 31.95 2.67 -9.36
C THR A 255 31.04 2.03 -8.31
N LEU A 256 31.39 0.81 -7.88
CA LEU A 256 30.69 0.09 -6.82
C LEU A 256 30.65 0.94 -5.55
N GLY A 257 29.50 0.97 -4.88
CA GLY A 257 29.28 1.76 -3.66
C GLY A 257 28.94 3.24 -3.89
N LYS A 258 29.07 3.77 -5.12
CA LYS A 258 28.68 5.16 -5.46
C LYS A 258 27.44 5.26 -6.36
N ARG A 259 26.93 4.13 -6.84
CA ARG A 259 25.73 4.07 -7.69
C ARG A 259 24.44 4.27 -6.89
N LEU A 260 24.34 3.67 -5.70
CA LEU A 260 23.20 3.83 -4.80
C LEU A 260 23.59 4.79 -3.68
N ILE A 261 23.10 6.03 -3.77
CA ILE A 261 23.54 7.14 -2.91
C ILE A 261 22.55 7.44 -1.78
N GLU A 262 21.30 7.01 -1.90
CA GLU A 262 20.31 7.11 -0.82
C GLU A 262 19.41 5.88 -0.80
N VAL A 263 19.11 5.38 0.39
CA VAL A 263 18.07 4.39 0.65
C VAL A 263 17.24 4.89 1.81
N ASN A 264 15.94 5.01 1.61
CA ASN A 264 14.99 5.18 2.71
C ASN A 264 14.18 3.90 2.80
N TYR A 265 14.22 3.23 3.95
CA TYR A 265 13.47 2.00 4.19
C TYR A 265 12.62 2.18 5.45
N HIS A 266 11.37 2.58 5.25
CA HIS A 266 10.35 2.63 6.28
C HIS A 266 9.28 1.59 5.93
N TYR A 267 9.31 0.44 6.61
CA TYR A 267 8.41 -0.67 6.33
C TYR A 267 7.92 -1.29 7.64
N TYR A 268 6.60 -1.35 7.80
CA TYR A 268 5.97 -2.02 8.94
C TYR A 268 5.33 -3.34 8.48
N PRO A 269 5.74 -4.50 9.02
CA PRO A 269 5.17 -5.78 8.60
C PRO A 269 3.67 -5.84 8.90
N LEU A 270 2.92 -6.52 8.02
CA LEU A 270 1.47 -6.67 8.11
C LEU A 270 1.10 -8.11 8.50
N GLU A 271 0.31 -8.28 9.55
CA GLU A 271 -0.28 -9.59 9.87
C GLU A 271 -1.57 -9.80 9.08
N ARG A 272 -1.47 -10.50 7.95
CA ARG A 272 -2.62 -10.74 7.05
C ARG A 272 -3.68 -11.68 7.64
N GLU A 273 -3.25 -12.62 8.47
CA GLU A 273 -4.13 -13.59 9.13
C GLU A 273 -4.90 -12.97 10.30
N THR A 274 -4.34 -11.93 10.93
CA THR A 274 -4.94 -11.20 12.05
C THR A 274 -5.74 -10.01 11.50
N SER A 275 -7.00 -10.27 11.10
CA SER A 275 -7.87 -9.27 10.51
C SER A 275 -9.32 -9.32 11.01
N ALA A 276 -10.02 -8.21 10.85
CA ALA A 276 -11.41 -8.03 11.25
C ALA A 276 -12.17 -7.16 10.25
N THR A 277 -13.49 -7.32 10.12
CA THR A 277 -14.30 -6.49 9.22
C THR A 277 -15.00 -5.38 9.98
N TYR A 278 -14.94 -4.18 9.42
CA TYR A 278 -15.48 -2.95 9.99
C TYR A 278 -16.47 -2.30 9.02
N PRO A 279 -17.56 -1.68 9.52
CA PRO A 279 -18.44 -0.88 8.68
C PRO A 279 -17.72 0.36 8.16
N LEU A 280 -17.99 0.69 6.90
CA LEU A 280 -17.58 1.95 6.31
C LEU A 280 -18.59 3.05 6.65
N LYS A 281 -18.09 4.26 6.89
CA LYS A 281 -18.92 5.45 6.92
C LYS A 281 -19.53 5.68 5.54
N ASN A 282 -20.74 6.25 5.53
CA ASN A 282 -21.41 6.60 4.30
C ASN A 282 -20.59 7.64 3.51
N ILE A 283 -20.43 7.44 2.19
CA ILE A 283 -19.65 8.34 1.34
C ILE A 283 -20.22 9.77 1.32
N GLN A 284 -21.53 9.95 1.48
CA GLN A 284 -22.15 11.26 1.66
C GLN A 284 -21.62 11.97 2.91
N THR A 285 -21.41 11.24 4.01
CA THR A 285 -20.83 11.78 5.24
C THR A 285 -19.36 12.17 5.03
N ALA A 286 -18.58 11.31 4.37
CA ALA A 286 -17.20 11.65 4.03
C ALA A 286 -17.11 12.89 3.11
N TRP A 287 -18.03 13.03 2.14
CA TRP A 287 -18.10 14.23 1.30
C TRP A 287 -18.42 15.49 2.11
N GLN A 288 -19.33 15.41 3.08
CA GLN A 288 -19.62 16.53 3.99
C GLN A 288 -18.41 16.89 4.86
N GLU A 289 -17.62 15.90 5.31
CA GLU A 289 -16.36 16.13 6.02
C GLU A 289 -15.36 16.90 5.14
N VAL A 290 -15.21 16.50 3.88
CA VAL A 290 -14.37 17.22 2.90
C VAL A 290 -14.84 18.66 2.71
N GLN A 291 -16.14 18.89 2.51
CA GLN A 291 -16.71 20.23 2.37
C GLN A 291 -16.53 21.08 3.64
N GLY A 292 -16.50 20.44 4.81
CA GLY A 292 -16.20 21.05 6.11
C GLY A 292 -14.71 21.25 6.39
N GLY A 293 -13.82 20.96 5.43
CA GLY A 293 -12.37 21.11 5.57
C GLY A 293 -11.68 19.99 6.35
N LYS A 294 -12.39 18.91 6.70
CA LYS A 294 -11.86 17.75 7.42
C LYS A 294 -11.26 16.72 6.45
N ILE A 295 -10.31 17.18 5.64
CA ILE A 295 -9.59 16.35 4.65
C ILE A 295 -8.09 16.50 4.88
N TYR A 296 -7.38 15.39 4.89
CA TYR A 296 -5.93 15.41 4.85
C TYR A 296 -5.46 15.61 3.41
N VAL A 297 -4.70 16.67 3.15
CA VAL A 297 -4.18 17.00 1.80
C VAL A 297 -2.87 16.25 1.57
N ALA A 298 -2.95 15.08 0.96
CA ALA A 298 -1.81 14.23 0.63
C ALA A 298 -0.94 14.83 -0.49
N ASN A 299 -1.57 15.47 -1.47
CA ASN A 299 -0.90 16.24 -2.51
C ASN A 299 -1.80 17.40 -2.97
N LEU A 300 -1.35 18.64 -2.80
CA LEU A 300 -2.09 19.81 -3.26
C LEU A 300 -2.07 19.92 -4.80
N GLY A 301 -0.98 19.46 -5.45
CA GLY A 301 -0.76 19.69 -6.86
C GLY A 301 -0.61 21.17 -7.19
N GLN A 302 -1.03 21.58 -8.40
CA GLN A 302 -0.99 22.98 -8.86
C GLN A 302 -2.33 23.68 -8.58
N ASN A 303 -2.76 23.64 -7.31
CA ASN A 303 -4.05 24.18 -6.86
C ASN A 303 -3.89 25.25 -5.77
N GLU A 304 -2.92 26.14 -5.94
CA GLU A 304 -2.58 27.19 -4.97
C GLU A 304 -3.70 28.22 -4.76
N LYS A 305 -4.66 28.29 -5.70
CA LYS A 305 -5.85 29.14 -5.61
C LYS A 305 -6.92 28.63 -4.65
N GLY A 306 -6.82 27.38 -4.20
CA GLY A 306 -7.74 26.78 -3.23
C GLY A 306 -9.10 26.32 -3.78
N GLU A 307 -9.29 26.31 -5.10
CA GLU A 307 -10.48 25.74 -5.74
C GLU A 307 -10.16 24.33 -6.23
N ILE A 308 -10.76 23.31 -5.59
CA ILE A 308 -10.47 21.90 -5.87
C ILE A 308 -11.68 21.23 -6.52
N ILE A 309 -11.47 20.68 -7.72
CA ILE A 309 -12.46 19.86 -8.42
C ILE A 309 -12.10 18.39 -8.24
N ILE A 310 -12.96 17.64 -7.56
CA ILE A 310 -12.82 16.19 -7.37
C ILE A 310 -13.44 15.45 -8.55
N ARG A 311 -12.62 14.63 -9.21
CA ARG A 311 -12.97 13.83 -10.39
C ARG A 311 -13.28 12.38 -10.05
N LYS A 312 -12.64 11.84 -9.02
CA LYS A 312 -12.71 10.43 -8.69
C LYS A 312 -12.57 10.21 -7.19
N ILE A 313 -13.33 9.26 -6.67
CA ILE A 313 -13.23 8.83 -5.28
C ILE A 313 -13.01 7.33 -5.27
N THR A 314 -12.01 6.86 -4.53
CA THR A 314 -11.69 5.44 -4.40
C THR A 314 -11.50 5.05 -2.94
N LEU A 315 -11.46 3.74 -2.68
CA LEU A 315 -11.13 3.17 -1.38
C LEU A 315 -9.68 2.64 -1.44
N ALA A 316 -8.91 2.91 -0.40
CA ALA A 316 -7.53 2.45 -0.26
C ALA A 316 -7.21 2.19 1.22
N TYR A 317 -6.04 1.62 1.51
CA TYR A 317 -5.45 1.55 2.84
C TYR A 317 -4.43 2.66 3.04
N PHE A 318 -4.32 3.17 4.26
CA PHE A 318 -3.31 4.17 4.62
C PHE A 318 -2.07 3.49 5.24
N ASP A 319 -0.93 3.59 4.56
CA ASP A 319 0.38 3.20 5.08
C ASP A 319 1.01 4.40 5.76
N ALA A 320 1.19 4.34 7.06
CA ALA A 320 1.67 5.48 7.83
C ALA A 320 3.20 5.47 7.91
N GLU A 321 3.80 6.67 7.87
CA GLU A 321 5.24 6.81 8.11
C GLU A 321 5.62 6.46 9.55
N GLN A 322 4.73 6.76 10.49
CA GLN A 322 4.84 6.36 11.89
C GLN A 322 4.02 5.10 12.15
N PRO A 323 4.50 4.19 13.01
CA PRO A 323 3.81 2.92 13.24
C PRO A 323 2.43 3.16 13.87
N GLN A 324 1.39 2.70 13.18
CA GLN A 324 0.01 2.63 13.68
C GLN A 324 -0.36 1.15 13.88
N HIS A 325 -1.16 0.84 14.91
CA HIS A 325 -1.48 -0.56 15.26
C HIS A 325 -2.34 -1.29 14.23
N PHE A 326 -2.94 -0.56 13.29
CA PHE A 326 -3.87 -1.11 12.31
C PHE A 326 -3.67 -0.48 10.94
N LEU A 327 -3.73 -1.31 9.90
CA LEU A 327 -3.86 -0.85 8.53
C LEU A 327 -5.33 -0.53 8.27
N GLN A 328 -5.66 0.77 8.26
CA GLN A 328 -7.03 1.24 8.19
C GLN A 328 -7.41 1.78 6.81
N PRO A 329 -8.67 1.61 6.40
CA PRO A 329 -9.17 2.09 5.11
C PRO A 329 -9.38 3.62 5.10
N ILE A 330 -9.14 4.23 3.96
CA ILE A 330 -9.36 5.65 3.66
C ILE A 330 -10.13 5.82 2.35
N PHE A 331 -10.97 6.85 2.30
CA PHE A 331 -11.46 7.38 1.05
C PHE A 331 -10.43 8.31 0.45
N VAL A 332 -10.11 8.09 -0.82
CA VAL A 332 -9.14 8.85 -1.59
C VAL A 332 -9.89 9.71 -2.59
N PHE A 333 -9.76 11.02 -2.46
CA PHE A 333 -10.35 12.02 -3.34
C PHE A 333 -9.28 12.51 -4.32
N GLU A 334 -9.41 12.11 -5.58
CA GLU A 334 -8.52 12.51 -6.67
C GLU A 334 -9.19 13.64 -7.49
N GLY A 335 -8.44 14.71 -7.74
CA GLY A 335 -8.94 15.89 -8.42
C GLY A 335 -8.01 16.44 -9.50
N ASP A 336 -8.44 17.55 -10.10
CA ASP A 336 -7.69 18.24 -11.14
C ASP A 336 -6.32 18.72 -10.62
N ASN A 337 -5.40 18.93 -11.57
CA ASN A 337 -4.03 19.37 -11.32
C ASN A 337 -3.25 18.47 -10.33
N ASN A 338 -3.60 17.19 -10.28
CA ASN A 338 -3.03 16.16 -9.41
C ASN A 338 -3.35 16.29 -7.92
N PHE A 339 -4.47 16.94 -7.57
CA PHE A 339 -4.92 16.95 -6.19
C PHE A 339 -5.21 15.54 -5.68
N ILE A 340 -4.73 15.22 -4.49
CA ILE A 340 -5.07 14.00 -3.76
C ILE A 340 -5.32 14.35 -2.29
N GLY A 341 -6.44 13.93 -1.74
CA GLY A 341 -6.72 14.04 -0.31
C GLY A 341 -7.40 12.80 0.26
N PHE A 342 -7.24 12.62 1.57
CA PHE A 342 -7.69 11.43 2.30
C PHE A 342 -8.68 11.78 3.41
N VAL A 343 -9.62 10.87 3.64
CA VAL A 343 -10.53 10.89 4.77
C VAL A 343 -10.63 9.46 5.34
N PRO A 344 -10.60 9.25 6.67
CA PRO A 344 -10.82 7.92 7.25
C PRO A 344 -12.14 7.32 6.79
N ALA A 345 -12.13 6.04 6.41
CA ALA A 345 -13.32 5.40 5.84
C ALA A 345 -14.15 4.61 6.87
N VAL A 346 -13.57 4.22 8.02
CA VAL A 346 -14.31 3.49 9.07
C VAL A 346 -15.44 4.35 9.65
N ASP A 347 -16.59 3.75 9.95
CA ASP A 347 -17.69 4.41 10.65
C ASP A 347 -17.21 4.96 12.01
N PRO A 348 -17.39 6.28 12.29
CA PRO A 348 -16.93 6.90 13.53
C PRO A 348 -17.43 6.23 14.83
N LYS A 349 -18.52 5.46 14.77
CA LYS A 349 -19.01 4.66 15.93
C LYS A 349 -18.00 3.60 16.39
N TRP A 350 -17.13 3.16 15.48
CA TRP A 350 -16.12 2.12 15.69
C TRP A 350 -14.71 2.69 15.77
N THR A 351 -14.58 4.00 15.96
CA THR A 351 -13.28 4.67 16.18
C THR A 351 -13.24 5.39 17.52
N GLU A 352 -12.05 5.55 18.10
CA GLU A 352 -11.81 6.33 19.32
C GLU A 352 -10.54 7.17 19.30
#